data_AF-A0A7X1Z9J9-F1
#
_entry.id   AF-A0A7X1Z9J9-F1
#
_cell.length_a   1.000
_cell.length_b   1.000
_cell.length_c   1.000
_cell.angle_alpha   90.00
_cell.angle_beta   90.00
_cell.angle_gamma   90.00
#
_symmetry.space_group_name_H-M   'P 1'
#
loop_
_entity.id
_entity.type
_entity.pdbx_description
1 polymer ?
#
loop_
_entity_poly.entity_id
_entity_poly.type
_entity_poly.pdbx_seq_one_letter_code
_entity_poly.pdbx_strand_id
1 'polypeptide(L)' 'MSFWDLLSEISDTIDVSSSTNERFPDIDWWCDHCGAHLNDQTEFDDHKYTWKCTECGFKSSISKDNIFD' A
#
# COMPACT_ATOMS: atom_id res chain seq x y z
N MET A 1 -16.42 21.04 -28.29
CA MET A 1 -15.22 20.53 -27.62
C MET A 1 -14.95 21.47 -26.47
N SER A 2 -15.61 21.23 -25.34
CA SER A 2 -15.36 22.06 -24.16
C SER A 2 -14.06 21.61 -23.51
N PHE A 3 -13.37 22.55 -22.87
CA PHE A 3 -12.14 22.26 -22.13
C PHE A 3 -12.37 21.20 -21.03
N TRP A 4 -13.62 21.07 -20.58
CA TRP A 4 -14.06 20.09 -19.60
C TRP A 4 -14.33 18.68 -20.19
N ASP A 5 -14.65 18.56 -21.48
CA ASP A 5 -14.81 17.26 -22.15
C ASP A 5 -13.44 16.54 -22.31
N LEU A 6 -12.37 17.31 -22.60
CA LEU A 6 -11.00 16.79 -22.68
C LEU A 6 -10.43 16.34 -21.32
N LEU A 7 -10.86 17.00 -20.24
CA LEU A 7 -10.48 16.64 -18.87
C LEU A 7 -11.22 15.37 -18.39
N SER A 8 -12.41 15.09 -18.95
CA SER A 8 -13.15 13.85 -18.65
C SER A 8 -12.55 12.63 -19.33
N GLU A 9 -12.00 12.75 -20.55
CA GLU A 9 -11.33 11.63 -21.24
C GLU A 9 -9.98 11.26 -20.62
N ILE A 10 -9.21 12.24 -20.12
CA ILE A 10 -7.95 11.93 -19.41
C ILE A 10 -8.18 11.34 -18.02
N SER A 11 -9.36 11.55 -17.42
CA SER A 11 -9.74 10.94 -16.12
C SER A 11 -9.78 9.41 -16.17
N ASP A 12 -10.02 8.81 -17.33
CA ASP A 12 -10.03 7.35 -17.48
C ASP A 12 -8.62 6.77 -17.70
N THR A 13 -7.59 7.63 -17.85
CA THR A 13 -6.19 7.22 -18.05
C THR A 13 -5.25 7.63 -16.93
N ILE A 14 -5.70 8.49 -16.01
CA ILE A 14 -4.97 8.81 -14.80
C ILE A 14 -5.52 7.89 -13.73
N ASP A 15 -4.90 6.70 -13.64
CA ASP A 15 -4.78 5.99 -12.37
C ASP A 15 -4.02 6.92 -11.42
N VAL A 16 -4.73 7.88 -10.84
CA VAL A 16 -4.28 8.60 -9.65
C VAL A 16 -4.62 7.65 -8.50
N SER A 17 -3.96 6.49 -8.50
CA SER A 17 -3.54 5.88 -7.25
C SER A 17 -2.67 6.93 -6.57
N SER A 18 -3.32 7.74 -5.75
CA SER A 18 -2.68 8.73 -4.90
C SER A 18 -1.91 8.01 -3.79
N SER A 19 -0.94 7.17 -4.15
CA SER A 19 0.06 6.50 -3.31
C SER A 19 1.30 7.39 -3.17
N THR A 20 1.12 8.69 -2.94
CA THR A 20 2.19 9.68 -3.02
C THR A 20 3.22 9.62 -1.87
N ASN A 21 3.41 8.45 -1.23
CA ASN A 21 4.63 8.06 -0.53
C ASN A 21 4.55 6.58 -0.10
N GLU A 22 4.28 5.64 -1.01
CA GLU A 22 4.44 4.20 -0.72
C GLU A 22 5.81 3.72 -1.20
N ARG A 23 6.51 2.94 -0.38
CA ARG A 23 7.83 2.38 -0.71
C ARG A 23 7.68 1.19 -1.66
N PHE A 24 6.60 0.45 -1.51
CA PHE A 24 6.27 -0.75 -2.26
C PHE A 24 4.85 -0.62 -2.80
N PRO A 25 4.65 0.07 -3.94
CA PRO A 25 3.32 0.22 -4.52
C PRO A 25 2.73 -1.14 -4.92
N ASP A 26 1.43 -1.29 -4.74
CA ASP A 26 0.66 -2.51 -5.07
C ASP A 26 1.10 -3.77 -4.31
N ILE A 27 1.71 -3.63 -3.13
CA ILE A 27 2.13 -4.75 -2.29
C ILE A 27 1.27 -4.87 -1.03
N ASP A 28 0.62 -6.02 -0.88
CA ASP A 28 -0.13 -6.39 0.32
C ASP A 28 0.77 -7.07 1.36
N TRP A 29 0.89 -6.45 2.54
CA TRP A 29 1.65 -6.96 3.66
C TRP A 29 0.76 -7.71 4.63
N TRP A 30 1.21 -8.90 5.04
CA TRP A 30 0.50 -9.77 5.96
C TRP A 30 1.34 -10.04 7.20
N CYS A 31 0.69 -10.28 8.32
CA CYS A 31 1.40 -10.62 9.55
C CYS A 31 1.93 -12.05 9.49
N ASP A 32 3.25 -12.24 9.62
CA ASP A 32 3.92 -13.56 9.58
C ASP A 32 3.45 -14.53 10.68
N HIS A 33 2.80 -14.02 11.74
CA HIS A 33 2.35 -14.84 12.86
C HIS A 33 0.84 -15.14 12.83
N CYS A 34 -0.01 -14.12 12.67
CA CYS A 34 -1.47 -14.30 12.72
C CYS A 34 -2.16 -14.24 11.35
N GLY A 35 -1.45 -13.85 10.28
CA GLY A 35 -2.04 -13.66 8.96
C GLY A 35 -2.98 -12.47 8.85
N ALA A 36 -2.97 -11.52 9.80
CA ALA A 36 -3.74 -10.28 9.68
C ALA A 36 -3.16 -9.39 8.57
N HIS A 37 -4.04 -8.70 7.85
CA HIS A 37 -3.63 -7.71 6.85
C HIS A 37 -3.01 -6.50 7.54
N LEU A 38 -1.80 -6.11 7.15
CA LEU A 38 -1.07 -5.00 7.77
C LEU A 38 -1.42 -3.67 7.10
N ASN A 39 -1.68 -3.65 5.79
CA ASN A 39 -2.03 -2.43 5.05
C ASN A 39 -3.34 -1.80 5.56
N ASP A 40 -4.24 -2.61 6.10
CA ASP A 40 -5.49 -2.14 6.72
C ASP A 40 -5.30 -1.56 8.13
N GLN A 41 -4.11 -1.69 8.72
CA GLN A 41 -3.85 -1.22 10.09
C GLN A 41 -3.57 0.28 10.11
N THR A 42 -4.17 0.98 11.08
CA THR A 42 -3.97 2.42 11.25
C THR A 42 -2.50 2.75 11.47
N GLU A 43 -2.00 3.78 10.78
CA GLU A 43 -0.60 4.23 10.79
C GLU A 43 0.41 3.23 10.20
N PHE A 44 -0.05 2.19 9.50
CA PHE A 44 0.82 1.33 8.72
C PHE A 44 1.62 2.16 7.74
N ASP A 45 2.91 1.88 7.69
CA ASP A 45 3.86 2.62 6.87
C ASP A 45 4.92 1.63 6.40
N ASP A 46 4.92 1.37 5.10
CA ASP A 46 5.81 0.43 4.45
C ASP A 46 7.27 0.94 4.34
N HIS A 47 7.49 2.23 4.64
CA HIS A 47 8.83 2.78 4.81
C HIS A 47 9.48 2.28 6.10
N LYS A 48 8.67 1.89 7.09
CA LYS A 48 9.18 1.24 8.30
C LYS A 48 9.55 -0.18 7.91
N TYR A 49 10.85 -0.49 7.93
CA TYR A 49 11.41 -1.83 7.67
C TYR A 49 10.78 -2.97 8.47
N THR A 50 10.03 -2.64 9.52
CA THR A 50 9.30 -3.60 10.35
C THR A 50 8.02 -2.96 10.87
N TRP A 51 6.96 -3.74 10.96
CA TRP A 51 5.68 -3.30 11.52
C TRP A 51 5.26 -4.20 12.68
N LYS A 52 4.75 -3.60 13.76
CA LYS A 52 4.19 -4.35 14.88
C LYS A 52 2.69 -4.50 14.63
N CYS A 53 2.27 -5.72 14.36
CA CYS A 53 0.86 -6.06 14.16
C CYS A 53 0.02 -5.59 15.35
N THR A 54 -1.02 -4.81 15.09
CA THR A 54 -1.94 -4.30 16.12
C THR A 54 -2.82 -5.40 16.72
N GLU A 55 -3.08 -6.46 15.96
CA GLU A 55 -3.92 -7.59 16.38
C GLU A 55 -3.22 -8.53 17.36
N CYS A 56 -1.99 -8.97 17.02
CA CYS A 56 -1.27 -9.99 17.82
C CYS A 56 -0.01 -9.47 18.51
N GLY A 57 0.47 -8.27 18.18
CA GLY A 57 1.70 -7.69 18.72
C GLY A 57 3.00 -8.24 18.14
N PHE A 58 2.95 -9.18 17.17
CA PHE A 58 4.12 -9.70 16.48
C PHE A 58 4.76 -8.64 15.58
N LYS A 59 6.08 -8.69 15.43
CA LYS A 59 6.84 -7.76 14.61
C LYS A 59 7.19 -8.41 13.27
N SER A 60 6.46 -8.04 12.22
CA SER A 60 6.72 -8.49 10.85
C SER A 60 7.80 -7.65 10.19
N SER A 61 8.53 -8.24 9.24
CA SER A 61 9.56 -7.57 8.44
C SER A 61 8.97 -7.06 7.12
N ILE A 62 9.17 -5.78 6.85
CA ILE A 62 8.70 -5.09 5.64
C ILE A 62 9.93 -4.80 4.76
N SER A 63 10.30 -5.76 3.92
CA SER A 63 11.47 -5.67 3.04
C SER A 63 11.19 -6.33 1.69
N LYS A 64 11.88 -5.85 0.65
CA LYS A 64 11.77 -6.42 -0.70
C LYS A 64 12.07 -7.93 -0.73
N ASP A 65 12.92 -8.40 0.18
CA ASP A 65 13.27 -9.83 0.30
C ASP A 65 12.07 -10.71 0.69
N ASN A 66 11.02 -10.11 1.27
CA ASN A 66 9.77 -10.78 1.64
C ASN A 66 8.66 -10.63 0.58
N ILE A 67 8.95 -10.03 -0.58
CA ILE A 67 8.01 -9.92 -1.70
C ILE A 67 8.23 -11.11 -2.64
N PHE A 68 7.16 -11.82 -2.99
CA PHE A 68 7.17 -12.96 -3.89
C PHE A 68 6.49 -12.59 -5.22
N ASP A 69 7.09 -12.97 -6.36
CA ASP A 69 6.52 -12.85 -7.73
C ASP A 69 5.55 -14.00 -8.06
#